data_AF-A0A521SAY5-F1
#
_entry.id   AF-A0A521SAY5-F1
#
_cell.length_a   1.000
_cell.length_b   1.000
_cell.length_c   1.000
_cell.angle_alpha   90.00
_cell.angle_beta   90.00
_cell.angle_gamma   90.00
#
_symmetry.space_group_name_H-M   'P 1'
#
loop_
_entity.id
_entity.type
_entity.pdbx_description
1 polymer ?
#
loop_
_entity_poly.entity_id
_entity_poly.type
_entity_poly.pdbx_seq_one_letter_code
_entity_poly.pdbx_strand_id
1 'polypeptide(L)'
;MGHLHTDITVRGSKAAVKLKNVLIDTGATYTVLPEELLKKIGASPIPAKVEVELGNGKKVKAKAYGVAIKIRKVEAPSVSITFKRAKTVIGVETLESLGLKLDPTRGRLDFTRPKGMAYFYLCRPTKATVMGGKRVAAIDYADQYLSITACSGEP
;
A
#
# COMPACT_ATOMS: atom_id res chain seq x y z
N MET A 1 -20.91 -15.53 5.72
CA MET A 1 -19.75 -14.72 5.30
C MET A 1 -18.91 -14.42 6.53
N GLY A 2 -17.68 -14.91 6.59
CA GLY A 2 -16.79 -14.70 7.72
C GLY A 2 -16.12 -13.33 7.64
N HIS A 3 -16.12 -12.58 8.74
CA HIS A 3 -15.35 -11.35 8.85
C HIS A 3 -13.88 -11.71 9.11
N LEU A 4 -12.99 -11.36 8.19
CA LEU A 4 -11.56 -11.59 8.41
C LEU A 4 -11.00 -10.51 9.34
N HIS A 5 -10.26 -10.95 10.35
CA HIS A 5 -9.52 -10.07 11.24
C HIS A 5 -8.02 -10.40 11.18
N THR A 6 -7.17 -9.41 11.38
CA THR A 6 -5.72 -9.60 11.45
C THR A 6 -5.07 -8.66 12.46
N ASP A 7 -3.93 -9.09 12.99
CA ASP A 7 -3.01 -8.19 13.68
C ASP A 7 -2.33 -7.27 12.67
N ILE A 8 -2.20 -5.99 13.04
CA ILE A 8 -1.48 -4.98 12.27
C ILE A 8 -0.51 -4.22 13.17
N THR A 9 0.51 -3.61 12.59
CA THR A 9 1.28 -2.56 13.25
C THR A 9 1.11 -1.26 12.48
N VAL A 10 0.76 -0.19 13.17
CA VAL A 10 0.64 1.16 12.60
C VAL A 10 1.81 1.98 13.10
N ARG A 11 2.57 2.56 12.18
CA ARG A 11 3.78 3.35 12.46
C ARG A 11 3.59 4.77 11.95
N GLY A 12 3.89 5.73 12.82
CA GLY A 12 4.10 7.13 12.47
C GLY A 12 5.53 7.56 12.80
N SER A 13 5.78 8.86 12.78
CA SER A 13 7.10 9.44 13.03
C SER A 13 7.63 9.26 14.46
N LYS A 14 6.74 9.13 15.45
CA LYS A 14 7.10 9.09 16.87
C LYS A 14 7.10 7.68 17.45
N ALA A 15 6.19 6.82 17.01
CA ALA A 15 6.03 5.49 17.57
C ALA A 15 5.38 4.52 16.58
N ALA A 16 5.44 3.23 16.92
CA ALA A 16 4.65 2.18 16.30
C ALA A 16 3.76 1.52 17.35
N VAL A 17 2.51 1.23 16.99
CA VAL A 17 1.54 0.57 17.87
C VAL A 17 1.02 -0.68 17.17
N LYS A 18 1.03 -1.81 17.88
CA LYS A 18 0.42 -3.05 17.42
C LYS A 18 -1.06 -3.06 17.81
N LEU A 19 -1.94 -3.25 16.83
CA LEU A 19 -3.37 -3.48 17.05
C LEU A 19 -3.66 -4.96 16.76
N LYS A 20 -4.44 -5.59 17.63
CA LYS A 20 -4.85 -6.99 17.49
C LYS A 20 -6.26 -7.07 16.93
N ASN A 21 -6.52 -8.15 16.19
CA ASN A 21 -7.87 -8.50 15.73
C ASN A 21 -8.61 -7.34 15.03
N VAL A 22 -7.95 -6.66 14.09
CA VAL A 22 -8.54 -5.56 13.32
C VAL A 22 -9.30 -6.12 12.12
N LEU A 23 -10.53 -5.66 11.91
CA LEU A 23 -11.38 -6.06 10.79
C LEU A 23 -10.76 -5.65 9.45
N ILE A 24 -10.69 -6.59 8.51
CA ILE A 24 -10.51 -6.30 7.08
C ILE A 24 -11.89 -6.00 6.49
N ASP A 25 -12.08 -4.77 6.03
CA ASP A 25 -13.34 -4.32 5.42
C ASP A 25 -13.11 -3.98 3.95
N THR A 26 -13.46 -4.92 3.07
CA THR A 26 -13.36 -4.71 1.61
C THR A 26 -14.39 -3.72 1.08
N GLY A 27 -15.37 -3.30 1.90
CA GLY A 27 -16.29 -2.21 1.57
C GLY A 27 -15.72 -0.82 1.91
N ALA A 28 -14.60 -0.74 2.61
CA ALA A 28 -13.94 0.52 2.94
C ALA A 28 -12.76 0.78 2.00
N THR A 29 -12.73 1.95 1.36
CA THR A 29 -11.57 2.39 0.56
C THR A 29 -10.34 2.60 1.43
N TYR A 30 -10.49 3.46 2.45
CA TYR A 30 -9.41 3.88 3.34
C TYR A 30 -9.37 3.05 4.61
N THR A 31 -8.18 2.89 5.19
CA THR A 31 -8.06 2.43 6.56
C THR A 31 -8.59 3.49 7.53
N VAL A 32 -9.33 3.06 8.54
CA VAL A 32 -9.95 3.97 9.52
C VAL A 32 -9.33 3.71 10.88
N LEU A 33 -8.77 4.74 11.51
CA LEU A 33 -8.09 4.63 12.81
C LEU A 33 -8.60 5.72 13.79
N PRO A 34 -8.54 5.47 15.12
CA PRO A 34 -8.86 6.49 16.11
C PRO A 34 -7.90 7.69 16.02
N GLU A 35 -8.42 8.91 16.12
CA GLU A 35 -7.59 10.13 16.03
C GLU A 35 -6.51 10.17 17.13
N GLU A 36 -6.85 9.69 18.32
CA GLU A 36 -5.91 9.59 19.45
C GLU A 36 -4.70 8.72 19.12
N LEU A 37 -4.94 7.58 18.45
CA LEU A 37 -3.86 6.69 17.99
C LEU A 37 -2.98 7.39 16.96
N LEU A 38 -3.58 8.02 15.96
CA LEU A 38 -2.88 8.73 14.89
C LEU A 38 -1.99 9.85 15.45
N LYS A 39 -2.49 10.61 16.42
CA LYS A 39 -1.71 11.63 17.12
C LYS A 39 -0.58 11.03 17.95
N LYS A 40 -0.87 9.96 18.71
CA LYS A 40 0.11 9.26 19.56
C LYS A 40 1.31 8.75 18.76
N ILE A 41 1.09 8.17 17.59
CA ILE A 41 2.17 7.65 16.75
C ILE A 41 2.89 8.73 15.95
N GLY A 42 2.39 9.98 15.95
CA GLY A 42 2.90 11.05 15.10
C GLY A 42 2.65 10.77 13.63
N ALA A 43 1.43 10.36 13.27
CA ALA A 43 1.02 10.18 11.88
C ALA A 43 1.10 11.52 11.13
N SER A 44 1.49 11.49 9.86
CA SER A 44 1.67 12.71 9.06
C SER A 44 0.31 13.25 8.63
N PRO A 45 -0.12 14.45 9.02
CA PRO A 45 -1.40 14.99 8.60
C PRO A 45 -1.40 15.27 7.10
N ILE A 46 -2.45 14.85 6.40
CA ILE A 46 -2.70 15.23 5.01
C ILE A 46 -3.55 16.52 5.05
N PRO A 47 -3.19 17.57 4.29
CA PRO A 47 -3.94 18.83 4.28
C PRO A 47 -5.40 18.65 3.86
N ALA A 48 -6.25 19.51 4.43
CA ALA A 48 -7.71 19.54 4.26
C ALA A 48 -8.45 18.30 4.81
N LYS A 49 -9.76 18.48 5.07
CA LYS A 49 -10.65 17.37 5.39
C LYS A 49 -11.18 16.78 4.08
N VAL A 50 -11.28 15.46 4.02
CA VAL A 50 -11.88 14.75 2.90
C VAL A 50 -13.36 14.48 3.22
N GLU A 51 -14.26 14.78 2.30
CA GLU A 51 -15.65 14.36 2.42
C GLU A 51 -15.76 12.90 1.99
N VAL A 52 -16.31 12.06 2.87
CA VAL A 52 -16.50 10.62 2.62
C VAL A 52 -17.94 10.23 2.89
N GLU A 53 -18.46 9.33 2.08
CA GLU A 53 -19.77 8.72 2.27
C GLU A 53 -19.64 7.40 3.04
N LEU A 54 -20.47 7.21 4.05
CA LEU A 54 -20.51 5.98 4.85
C LEU A 54 -21.49 4.98 4.24
N GLY A 55 -21.39 3.70 4.63
CA GLY A 55 -22.28 2.64 4.12
C GLY A 55 -23.78 2.83 4.40
N ASN A 56 -24.17 3.85 5.17
CA ASN A 56 -25.57 4.25 5.38
C ASN A 56 -25.96 5.52 4.58
N GLY A 57 -25.16 5.93 3.59
CA GLY A 57 -25.38 7.12 2.76
C GLY A 57 -25.04 8.45 3.43
N LYS A 58 -24.65 8.46 4.71
CA LYS A 58 -24.29 9.70 5.40
C LYS A 58 -22.92 10.20 4.94
N LYS A 59 -22.84 11.49 4.58
CA LYS A 59 -21.58 12.17 4.32
C LYS A 59 -20.96 12.75 5.59
N VAL A 60 -19.65 12.58 5.76
CA VAL A 60 -18.89 13.11 6.89
C VAL A 60 -17.57 13.73 6.42
N LYS A 61 -17.10 14.76 7.13
CA LYS A 61 -15.76 15.34 6.92
C LYS A 61 -14.74 14.59 7.77
N ALA A 62 -13.89 13.79 7.12
CA ALA A 62 -12.84 13.02 7.77
C ALA A 62 -11.49 13.77 7.71
N LYS A 63 -10.67 13.61 8.75
CA LYS A 63 -9.25 14.00 8.69
C LYS A 63 -8.46 12.84 8.11
N ALA A 64 -7.46 13.13 7.28
CA ALA A 64 -6.61 12.12 6.65
C ALA A 64 -5.16 12.23 7.14
N TYR A 65 -4.48 11.10 7.21
CA TYR A 65 -3.11 10.98 7.68
C TYR A 65 -2.34 9.95 6.86
N GLY A 66 -1.07 10.22 6.57
CA GLY A 66 -0.12 9.23 6.08
C GLY A 66 0.48 8.42 7.24
N VAL A 67 0.46 7.10 7.11
CA VAL A 67 1.05 6.14 8.04
C VAL A 67 1.77 5.04 7.27
N ALA A 68 2.66 4.31 7.95
CA ALA A 68 3.11 3.00 7.48
C ALA A 68 2.32 1.91 8.20
N ILE A 69 1.75 0.97 7.46
CA ILE A 69 1.01 -0.16 8.01
C ILE A 69 1.76 -1.44 7.68
N LYS A 70 1.95 -2.29 8.69
CA LYS A 70 2.52 -3.61 8.54
C LYS A 70 1.48 -4.68 8.83
N ILE A 71 1.33 -5.61 7.89
CA ILE A 71 0.55 -6.84 8.05
C ILE A 71 1.48 -8.02 7.77
N ARG A 72 1.57 -8.95 8.72
CA ARG A 72 2.52 -10.08 8.67
C ARG A 72 3.98 -9.60 8.49
N LYS A 73 4.56 -9.82 7.30
CA LYS A 73 5.97 -9.53 6.99
C LYS A 73 6.16 -8.38 6.00
N VAL A 74 5.10 -7.67 5.60
CA VAL A 74 5.16 -6.57 4.64
C VAL A 74 4.66 -5.30 5.29
N GLU A 75 5.38 -4.21 5.07
CA GLU A 75 5.05 -2.86 5.51
C GLU A 75 4.99 -1.97 4.27
N ALA A 76 3.98 -1.11 4.19
CA ALA A 76 3.77 -0.19 3.08
C ALA A 76 3.17 1.14 3.58
N PRO A 77 3.39 2.25 2.87
CA PRO A 77 2.67 3.49 3.13
C PRO A 77 1.17 3.30 2.88
N SER A 78 0.35 4.03 3.63
CA SER A 78 -1.11 4.00 3.50
C SER A 78 -1.72 5.30 3.99
N VAL A 79 -2.82 5.71 3.36
CA VAL A 79 -3.69 6.74 3.90
C VAL A 79 -4.63 6.15 4.95
N SER A 80 -4.72 6.81 6.10
CA SER A 80 -5.68 6.51 7.16
C SER A 80 -6.57 7.71 7.45
N ILE A 81 -7.87 7.48 7.57
CA ILE A 81 -8.85 8.52 7.89
C ILE A 81 -9.43 8.36 9.29
N THR A 82 -9.98 9.45 9.82
CA THR A 82 -10.64 9.45 11.13
C THR A 82 -11.80 10.46 11.17
N PHE A 83 -12.87 10.11 11.87
CA PHE A 83 -14.07 10.91 12.05
C PHE A 83 -14.83 10.48 13.32
N LYS A 84 -15.86 11.24 13.72
CA LYS A 84 -16.62 10.98 14.94
C LYS A 84 -17.28 9.59 14.89
N ARG A 85 -17.04 8.75 15.91
CA ARG A 85 -17.55 7.37 16.04
C ARG A 85 -17.06 6.41 14.95
N ALA A 86 -15.95 6.73 14.29
CA ALA A 86 -15.28 5.83 13.37
C ALA A 86 -14.90 4.50 14.06
N LYS A 87 -15.18 3.38 13.41
CA LYS A 87 -14.71 2.05 13.83
C LYS A 87 -13.39 1.75 13.15
N THR A 88 -12.48 1.09 13.87
CA THR A 88 -11.17 0.70 13.33
C THR A 88 -11.34 -0.41 12.31
N VAL A 89 -10.93 -0.17 11.07
CA VAL A 89 -10.95 -1.15 9.97
C VAL A 89 -9.75 -0.95 9.05
N ILE A 90 -9.34 -2.01 8.36
CA ILE A 90 -8.40 -1.95 7.24
C ILE A 90 -9.19 -1.89 5.93
N GLY A 91 -8.95 -0.83 5.16
CA GLY A 91 -9.54 -0.65 3.83
C GLY A 91 -8.73 -1.27 2.70
N VAL A 92 -9.29 -1.28 1.50
CA VAL A 92 -8.70 -1.93 0.32
C VAL A 92 -7.41 -1.26 -0.17
N GLU A 93 -7.28 0.07 -0.08
CA GLU A 93 -6.06 0.77 -0.50
C GLU A 93 -4.83 0.27 0.27
N THR A 94 -4.98 0.05 1.58
CA THR A 94 -3.91 -0.49 2.42
C THR A 94 -3.52 -1.91 1.99
N LEU A 95 -4.50 -2.76 1.65
CA LEU A 95 -4.23 -4.12 1.18
C LEU A 95 -3.48 -4.09 -0.16
N GLU A 96 -3.91 -3.25 -1.08
CA GLU A 96 -3.27 -3.08 -2.39
C GLU A 96 -1.82 -2.57 -2.26
N SER A 97 -1.59 -1.55 -1.43
CA SER A 97 -0.25 -1.07 -1.10
C SER A 97 0.65 -2.19 -0.58
N LEU A 98 0.11 -3.07 0.27
CA LEU A 98 0.81 -4.24 0.81
C LEU A 98 0.94 -5.41 -0.18
N GLY A 99 0.30 -5.34 -1.36
CA GLY A 99 0.25 -6.45 -2.32
C GLY A 99 -0.54 -7.64 -1.80
N LEU A 100 -1.64 -7.38 -1.08
CA LEU A 100 -2.50 -8.39 -0.47
C LEU A 100 -3.90 -8.34 -1.09
N LYS A 101 -4.54 -9.51 -1.18
CA LYS A 101 -5.97 -9.64 -1.45
C LYS A 101 -6.64 -10.51 -0.39
N LEU A 102 -7.92 -10.26 -0.15
CA LEU A 102 -8.77 -11.15 0.64
C LEU A 102 -9.20 -12.34 -0.23
N ASP A 103 -8.98 -13.55 0.28
CA ASP A 103 -9.64 -14.77 -0.20
C ASP A 103 -10.86 -15.05 0.70
N PRO A 104 -12.09 -14.75 0.24
CA PRO A 104 -13.30 -14.93 1.05
C PRO A 104 -13.69 -16.40 1.21
N THR A 105 -13.24 -17.29 0.31
CA THR A 105 -13.52 -18.73 0.38
C THR A 105 -12.67 -19.40 1.45
N ARG A 106 -11.40 -18.99 1.56
CA ARG A 106 -10.45 -19.52 2.56
C ARG A 106 -10.38 -18.70 3.84
N GLY A 107 -10.96 -17.50 3.86
CA GLY A 107 -10.91 -16.58 5.01
C GLY A 107 -9.48 -16.16 5.34
N ARG A 108 -8.66 -15.81 4.35
CA ARG A 108 -7.25 -15.42 4.56
C ARG A 108 -6.79 -14.33 3.60
N LEU A 109 -5.67 -13.68 3.92
CA LEU A 109 -4.98 -12.78 3.00
C LEU A 109 -3.92 -13.55 2.20
N ASP A 110 -3.92 -13.36 0.88
CA ASP A 110 -2.93 -13.90 -0.05
C ASP A 110 -2.13 -12.78 -0.71
N PHE A 111 -0.87 -13.04 -1.03
CA PHE A 111 -0.05 -12.09 -1.78
C PHE A 111 -0.45 -12.08 -3.26
N THR A 112 -0.59 -10.88 -3.83
CA THR A 112 -0.85 -10.67 -5.26
C THR A 112 0.43 -10.39 -6.05
N ARG A 113 1.51 -10.01 -5.36
CA ARG A 113 2.83 -9.71 -5.92
C ARG A 113 3.94 -10.06 -4.93
N PRO A 114 5.20 -10.18 -5.39
CA PRO A 114 6.35 -10.28 -4.49
C PRO A 114 6.37 -9.17 -3.45
N LYS A 115 6.87 -9.48 -2.25
CA LYS A 115 6.86 -8.56 -1.11
C LYS A 115 7.74 -7.34 -1.42
N GLY A 116 7.22 -6.13 -1.19
CA GLY A 116 7.94 -4.88 -1.43
C GLY A 116 8.00 -4.42 -2.90
N MET A 117 7.36 -5.16 -3.81
CA MET A 117 7.23 -4.78 -5.22
C MET A 117 6.35 -3.52 -5.36
N ALA A 118 6.95 -2.37 -5.67
CA ALA A 118 6.22 -1.12 -5.88
C ALA A 118 5.78 -0.91 -7.35
N TYR A 119 6.59 -1.37 -8.31
CA TYR A 119 6.43 -1.08 -9.73
C TYR A 119 6.84 -2.29 -10.59
N PHE A 120 6.02 -2.64 -11.57
CA PHE A 120 6.31 -3.68 -12.56
C PHE A 120 6.59 -3.01 -13.91
N TYR A 121 7.86 -2.86 -14.27
CA TYR A 121 8.24 -2.56 -15.64
C TYR A 121 9.06 -3.73 -16.18
N LEU A 122 8.51 -4.42 -17.18
CA LEU A 122 9.19 -5.52 -17.84
C LEU A 122 10.07 -4.95 -18.94
N CYS A 123 11.39 -4.95 -18.74
CA CYS A 123 12.32 -4.78 -19.84
C CYS A 123 12.18 -6.00 -20.76
N ARG A 124 11.60 -5.84 -21.95
CA ARG A 124 11.69 -6.86 -22.99
C ARG A 124 13.11 -6.80 -23.55
N PRO A 125 13.93 -7.86 -23.47
CA PRO A 125 15.18 -7.88 -24.21
C PRO A 125 14.84 -7.77 -25.71
N THR A 126 15.24 -6.69 -26.35
CA THR A 126 15.27 -6.62 -27.81
C THR A 126 16.27 -7.65 -28.32
N LYS A 127 16.00 -8.25 -29.47
CA LYS A 127 16.90 -9.24 -30.09
C LYS A 127 18.30 -8.62 -30.18
N ALA A 128 19.29 -9.29 -29.60
CA ALA A 128 20.67 -8.87 -29.69
C ALA A 128 21.09 -8.86 -31.17
N THR A 129 21.27 -7.68 -31.76
CA THR A 129 21.89 -7.56 -33.08
C THR A 129 23.40 -7.67 -32.89
N VAL A 130 24.01 -8.67 -33.52
CA VAL A 130 25.46 -8.82 -33.54
C VAL A 130 26.02 -7.88 -34.60
N MET A 131 26.69 -6.80 -34.18
CA MET A 131 27.58 -6.03 -35.05
C MET A 131 29.03 -6.30 -34.63
N GLY A 132 29.85 -6.79 -35.56
CA GLY A 132 31.31 -6.90 -35.36
C GLY A 132 31.77 -7.91 -34.30
N GLY A 133 31.04 -9.00 -34.06
CA GLY A 133 31.48 -10.10 -33.19
C GLY A 133 31.43 -9.80 -31.67
N LYS A 134 30.93 -8.64 -31.26
CA LYS A 134 30.62 -8.34 -29.85
C LYS A 134 29.11 -8.17 -29.68
N ARG A 135 28.54 -8.80 -28.64
CA ARG A 135 27.18 -8.52 -28.19
C ARG A 135 27.16 -7.14 -27.57
N VAL A 136 26.69 -6.15 -28.31
CA VAL A 136 26.36 -4.82 -27.77
C VAL A 136 24.85 -4.75 -27.62
N ALA A 137 24.38 -4.53 -26.39
CA ALA A 137 23.00 -4.16 -26.18
C ALA A 137 22.80 -2.75 -26.75
N ALA A 138 22.18 -2.66 -27.92
CA ALA A 138 21.73 -1.37 -28.45
C ALA A 138 20.50 -0.96 -27.65
N ILE A 139 20.63 0.08 -26.83
CA ILE A 139 19.50 0.77 -26.21
C ILE A 139 19.01 1.75 -27.26
N ASP A 140 17.89 1.44 -27.91
CA ASP A 140 17.20 2.41 -28.75
C ASP A 140 16.43 3.36 -27.83
N TYR A 141 16.83 4.63 -27.81
CA TYR A 141 16.29 5.69 -26.93
C TYR A 141 14.97 6.29 -27.46
N ALA A 142 14.33 5.66 -28.45
CA ALA A 142 13.18 6.21 -29.15
C ALA A 142 11.83 6.03 -28.44
N ASP A 143 11.73 5.21 -27.38
CA ASP A 143 10.54 5.14 -26.54
C ASP A 143 10.87 5.63 -25.12
N GLN A 144 10.24 6.75 -24.76
CA GLN A 144 10.49 7.50 -23.54
C GLN A 144 10.36 6.65 -22.27
N TYR A 145 11.22 7.02 -21.30
CA TYR A 145 11.27 6.62 -19.89
C TYR A 145 12.29 5.54 -19.52
N LEU A 146 13.54 6.05 -19.50
CA LEU A 146 14.73 5.52 -18.88
C LEU A 146 14.52 4.98 -17.46
N SER A 147 15.06 3.78 -17.28
CA SER A 147 15.24 3.01 -16.06
C SER A 147 16.22 3.65 -15.07
N ILE A 148 15.91 3.59 -13.78
CA ILE A 148 16.89 3.65 -12.68
C ILE A 148 16.34 2.61 -11.68
N THR A 149 16.92 1.44 -11.38
CA THR A 149 18.32 1.04 -11.28
C THR A 149 18.36 -0.50 -11.40
N ALA A 150 18.94 -1.04 -12.48
CA ALA A 150 19.48 -2.42 -12.53
C ALA A 150 20.50 -2.60 -13.67
N CYS A 151 21.14 -1.50 -14.11
CA CYS A 151 22.31 -1.50 -14.99
C CYS A 151 23.52 -0.92 -14.25
N SER A 152 23.59 -1.04 -12.92
CA SER A 152 24.83 -0.82 -12.18
C SER A 152 25.68 -2.08 -12.33
N GLY A 153 26.37 -2.18 -13.46
CA GLY A 153 27.69 -2.79 -13.46
C GLY A 153 28.58 -1.86 -12.66
N GLU A 154 28.99 -2.31 -11.50
CA GLU A 154 30.20 -1.84 -10.82
C GLU A 154 31.05 -3.10 -10.55
N PRO A 155 32.38 -2.94 -10.52
CA PRO A 155 33.35 -3.56 -11.44
C PRO A 155 33.52 -5.07 -11.34
#